data_AF-A0A7Z0PYF1-F1
#
_entry.id   AF-A0A7Z0PYF1-F1
#
_cell.length_a   1.000
_cell.length_b   1.000
_cell.length_c   1.000
_cell.angle_alpha   90.00
_cell.angle_beta   90.00
_cell.angle_gamma   90.00
#
_symmetry.space_group_name_H-M   'P 1'
#
loop_
_entity.id
_entity.type
_entity.pdbx_description
1 polymer ?
#
loop_
_entity_poly.entity_id
_entity_poly.type
_entity_poly.pdbx_seq_one_letter_code
_entity_poly.pdbx_strand_id
1 'polypeptide(L)'
;MARDYDSQLLESVAVRRRRMRDALLFGAQRARRTADERFGKVFAGIAIAAVLCAGCVGWSFLQATMAKQKAEQEKQRQQQEQLYNPSPAASPGGNGDEQ
;
A
#
# COMPACT_ATOMS: atom_id res chain seq x y z
N MET A 1 -50.37 -39.09 -15.80
CA MET A 1 -51.07 -37.83 -16.12
C MET A 1 -50.57 -36.63 -15.32
N ALA A 2 -50.23 -36.74 -14.02
CA ALA A 2 -49.70 -35.59 -13.25
C ALA A 2 -48.30 -35.10 -13.70
N ARG A 3 -47.49 -36.01 -14.26
CA ARG A 3 -46.12 -35.72 -14.72
C ARG A 3 -46.07 -34.81 -15.96
N ASP A 4 -47.09 -34.88 -16.82
CA ASP A 4 -47.18 -34.07 -18.04
C ASP A 4 -47.53 -32.61 -17.71
N TYR A 5 -48.33 -32.41 -16.65
CA TYR A 5 -48.63 -31.10 -16.07
C TYR A 5 -47.38 -30.43 -15.48
N ASP A 6 -46.57 -31.19 -14.74
CA ASP A 6 -45.33 -30.67 -14.15
C ASP A 6 -44.29 -30.36 -15.25
N SER A 7 -44.24 -31.17 -16.31
CA SER A 7 -43.39 -30.92 -17.48
C SER A 7 -43.80 -29.64 -18.22
N GLN A 8 -45.11 -29.40 -18.41
CA GLN A 8 -45.61 -28.15 -18.99
C GLN A 8 -45.37 -26.93 -18.08
N LEU A 9 -45.46 -27.11 -16.76
CA LEU A 9 -45.14 -26.06 -15.80
C LEU A 9 -43.65 -25.69 -15.86
N LEU A 10 -42.78 -26.71 -15.91
CA LEU A 10 -41.33 -26.53 -15.98
C LEU A 10 -40.91 -25.85 -17.29
N GLU A 11 -41.49 -26.23 -18.42
CA GLU A 11 -41.19 -25.57 -19.69
C GLU A 11 -41.65 -24.09 -19.70
N SER A 12 -42.84 -23.80 -19.18
CA SER A 12 -43.35 -22.42 -19.13
C SER A 12 -42.54 -21.51 -18.18
N VAL A 13 -42.13 -22.02 -17.01
CA VAL A 13 -41.29 -21.29 -16.04
C VAL A 13 -39.87 -21.12 -16.57
N ALA A 14 -39.31 -22.13 -17.24
CA ALA A 14 -37.99 -22.05 -17.86
C ALA A 14 -37.95 -20.95 -18.93
N VAL A 15 -38.97 -20.85 -19.78
CA VAL A 15 -39.07 -19.80 -20.81
C VAL A 15 -39.22 -18.42 -20.17
N ARG A 16 -40.04 -18.28 -19.12
CA ARG A 16 -40.19 -16.99 -18.41
C ARG A 16 -38.90 -16.55 -17.74
N ARG A 17 -38.19 -17.46 -17.06
CA ARG A 17 -36.86 -17.17 -16.48
C ARG A 17 -35.85 -16.81 -17.56
N ARG A 18 -35.86 -17.50 -18.70
CA ARG A 18 -34.94 -17.22 -19.80
C ARG A 18 -35.19 -15.86 -20.42
N ARG A 19 -36.44 -15.47 -20.66
CA ARG A 19 -36.80 -14.12 -21.15
C ARG A 19 -36.47 -13.02 -20.14
N MET A 20 -36.70 -13.26 -18.84
CA MET A 20 -36.29 -12.33 -17.78
C MET A 20 -34.76 -12.20 -17.71
N ARG A 21 -34.02 -13.31 -17.84
CA ARG A 21 -32.55 -13.30 -17.92
C ARG A 21 -32.06 -12.60 -19.15
N ASP A 22 -32.68 -12.80 -20.31
CA ASP A 22 -32.29 -12.15 -21.55
C ASP A 22 -32.58 -10.64 -21.45
N ALA A 23 -33.73 -10.22 -20.90
CA ALA A 23 -34.01 -8.80 -20.65
C ALA A 23 -33.04 -8.16 -19.64
N LEU A 24 -32.70 -8.87 -18.56
CA LEU A 24 -31.64 -8.47 -17.64
C LEU A 24 -30.27 -8.47 -18.31
N LEU A 25 -30.00 -9.39 -19.23
CA LEU A 25 -28.75 -9.44 -20.00
C LEU A 25 -28.66 -8.33 -21.03
N PHE A 26 -29.76 -7.90 -21.67
CA PHE A 26 -29.80 -6.76 -22.58
C PHE A 26 -29.70 -5.43 -21.81
N GLY A 27 -30.35 -5.33 -20.65
CA GLY A 27 -30.12 -4.25 -19.68
C GLY A 27 -28.68 -4.26 -19.16
N ALA A 28 -28.14 -5.46 -18.91
CA ALA A 28 -26.75 -5.68 -18.55
C ALA A 28 -25.81 -5.58 -19.74
N GLN A 29 -26.25 -5.51 -21.00
CA GLN A 29 -25.38 -5.32 -22.16
C GLN A 29 -25.06 -3.83 -22.29
N ARG A 30 -26.06 -2.98 -22.02
CA ARG A 30 -25.87 -1.54 -21.81
C ARG A 30 -25.05 -1.29 -20.55
N ALA A 31 -25.37 -1.99 -19.45
CA ALA A 31 -24.59 -1.90 -18.22
C ALA A 31 -23.18 -2.50 -18.37
N ARG A 32 -22.96 -3.52 -19.21
CA ARG A 32 -21.64 -4.13 -19.47
C ARG A 32 -20.73 -3.14 -20.17
N ARG A 33 -21.21 -2.43 -21.20
CA ARG A 33 -20.40 -1.35 -21.80
C ARG A 33 -20.01 -0.30 -20.77
N THR A 34 -20.94 0.15 -19.93
CA THR A 34 -20.61 1.16 -18.91
C THR A 34 -19.75 0.61 -17.79
N ALA A 35 -19.95 -0.65 -17.43
CA ALA A 35 -19.22 -1.34 -16.37
C ALA A 35 -17.80 -1.63 -16.82
N ASP A 36 -17.57 -2.19 -17.99
CA ASP A 36 -16.23 -2.48 -18.53
C ASP A 36 -15.39 -1.19 -18.62
N GLU A 37 -16.02 -0.07 -19.01
CA GLU A 37 -15.36 1.24 -19.13
C GLU A 37 -15.05 1.89 -17.78
N ARG A 38 -15.86 1.61 -16.75
CA ARG A 38 -15.58 2.03 -15.36
C ARG A 38 -14.62 1.08 -14.64
N PHE A 39 -14.72 -0.22 -14.89
CA PHE A 39 -13.81 -1.23 -14.36
C PHE A 39 -12.40 -0.99 -14.87
N GLY A 40 -12.21 -0.65 -16.16
CA GLY A 40 -10.90 -0.26 -16.68
C GLY A 40 -10.26 0.90 -15.89
N LYS A 41 -11.05 1.93 -15.54
CA LYS A 41 -10.58 3.06 -14.73
C LYS A 41 -10.28 2.67 -13.28
N VAL A 42 -11.08 1.78 -12.69
CA VAL A 42 -10.85 1.27 -11.33
C VAL A 42 -9.58 0.40 -11.28
N PHE A 43 -9.39 -0.50 -12.24
CA PHE A 43 -8.17 -1.32 -12.34
C PHE A 43 -6.93 -0.45 -12.58
N ALA A 44 -7.02 0.58 -13.42
CA ALA A 44 -5.95 1.54 -13.59
C ALA A 44 -5.62 2.29 -12.28
N GLY A 45 -6.63 2.72 -11.53
CA GLY A 45 -6.44 3.35 -10.22
C GLY A 45 -5.78 2.42 -9.19
N ILE A 46 -6.23 1.16 -9.12
CA ILE A 46 -5.64 0.14 -8.25
C ILE A 46 -4.17 -0.12 -8.62
N ALA A 47 -3.86 -0.21 -9.92
CA ALA A 47 -2.49 -0.41 -10.38
C ALA A 47 -1.59 0.75 -9.96
N ILE A 48 -2.04 2.00 -10.16
CA ILE A 48 -1.28 3.19 -9.73
C ILE A 48 -1.07 3.20 -8.21
N ALA A 49 -2.12 2.93 -7.43
CA ALA A 49 -2.04 2.88 -5.97
C ALA A 49 -1.07 1.79 -5.49
N ALA A 50 -1.09 0.62 -6.13
CA ALA A 50 -0.17 -0.47 -5.82
C ALA A 50 1.30 -0.09 -6.12
N VAL A 51 1.56 0.55 -7.26
CA VAL A 51 2.90 1.03 -7.63
C VAL A 51 3.39 2.10 -6.65
N LEU A 52 2.53 3.06 -6.27
CA LEU A 52 2.89 4.08 -5.29
C LEU A 52 3.20 3.47 -3.91
N CYS A 53 2.38 2.52 -3.45
CA CYS A 53 2.61 1.82 -2.19
C CYS A 53 3.95 1.06 -2.22
N ALA A 54 4.19 0.27 -3.27
CA ALA A 54 5.45 -0.45 -3.45
C ALA A 54 6.66 0.50 -3.55
N GLY A 55 6.50 1.63 -4.24
CA GLY A 55 7.52 2.67 -4.36
C GLY A 55 7.87 3.31 -3.02
N CYS A 56 6.88 3.68 -2.22
CA CYS A 56 7.09 4.24 -0.88
C CYS A 56 7.83 3.25 0.04
N VAL A 57 7.40 1.99 0.08
CA VAL A 57 8.03 0.96 0.91
C VAL A 57 9.47 0.69 0.43
N GLY A 58 9.69 0.63 -0.88
CA GLY A 58 11.02 0.47 -1.47
C GLY A 58 11.97 1.62 -1.14
N TRP A 59 11.48 2.87 -1.19
CA TRP A 59 12.27 4.04 -0.82
C TRP A 59 12.63 4.06 0.67
N SER A 60 11.69 3.71 1.55
CA SER A 60 11.95 3.59 2.99
C SER A 60 13.02 2.53 3.31
N PHE A 61 13.04 1.41 2.58
CA PHE A 61 14.07 0.38 2.77
C PHE A 61 15.45 0.85 2.33
N LEU A 62 15.52 1.56 1.20
CA LEU A 62 16.77 2.10 0.65
C LEU A 62 17.36 3.18 1.58
N GLN A 63 16.51 4.06 2.10
CA GLN A 63 16.90 5.13 3.01
C GLN A 63 17.29 4.58 4.39
N ALA A 64 16.57 3.58 4.91
CA ALA A 64 16.92 2.90 6.16
C ALA A 64 18.28 2.19 6.09
N THR A 65 18.63 1.63 4.92
CA THR A 65 19.92 0.98 4.71
C THR A 65 21.06 2.01 4.67
N MET A 66 20.88 3.15 4.00
CA MET A 66 21.90 4.22 3.98
C MET A 66 22.01 4.96 5.32
N ALA A 67 20.89 5.15 6.03
CA ALA A 67 20.88 5.77 7.35
C ALA A 67 21.59 4.91 8.39
N LYS A 68 21.50 3.57 8.30
CA LYS A 68 22.27 2.67 9.17
C LYS A 68 23.79 2.85 9.02
N GLN A 69 24.29 2.99 7.80
CA GLN A 69 25.72 3.23 7.58
C GLN A 69 26.18 4.61 8.06
N LYS A 70 25.36 5.64 7.83
CA LYS A 70 25.64 6.99 8.34
C LYS A 70 25.59 7.05 9.87
N ALA A 71 24.66 6.34 10.51
CA ALA A 71 24.53 6.31 11.97
C ALA A 71 25.72 5.64 12.66
N GLU A 72 26.32 4.60 12.08
CA GLU A 72 27.56 4.00 12.60
C GLU A 72 28.75 4.95 12.44
N GLN A 73 28.84 5.64 11.31
CA GLN A 73 29.90 6.61 11.04
C GLN A 73 29.79 7.86 11.91
N GLU A 74 28.58 8.35 12.18
CA GLU A 74 28.31 9.43 13.13
C GLU A 74 28.59 9.00 14.57
N LYS A 75 28.26 7.77 14.97
CA LYS A 75 28.63 7.27 16.30
C LYS A 75 30.14 7.19 16.48
N GLN A 76 30.88 6.76 15.45
CA GLN A 76 32.35 6.79 15.48
C GLN A 76 32.89 8.22 15.52
N ARG A 77 32.34 9.14 14.71
CA ARG A 77 32.73 10.55 14.73
C ARG A 77 32.43 11.21 16.07
N GLN A 78 31.28 10.93 16.67
CA GLN A 78 30.90 11.46 17.99
C GLN A 78 31.76 10.88 19.10
N GLN A 79 32.09 9.59 19.06
CA GLN A 79 33.07 9.02 19.99
C GLN A 79 34.46 9.63 19.78
N GLN A 80 34.87 9.85 18.54
CA GLN A 80 36.16 10.44 18.23
C GLN A 80 36.22 11.92 18.61
N GLU A 81 35.13 12.68 18.45
CA GLU A 81 35.00 14.05 18.95
C GLU A 81 34.91 14.10 20.48
N GLN A 82 34.28 13.14 21.14
CA GLN A 82 34.34 13.02 22.61
C GLN A 82 35.75 12.69 23.10
N LEU A 83 36.49 11.88 22.34
CA LEU A 83 37.87 11.51 22.67
C LEU A 83 38.85 12.66 22.34
N TYR A 84 38.55 13.45 21.30
CA TYR A 84 39.37 14.56 20.81
C TYR A 84 39.08 15.88 21.54
N ASN A 85 37.89 16.03 22.14
CA ASN A 85 37.52 17.18 22.97
C ASN A 85 37.37 16.79 24.46
N PRO A 86 38.45 16.41 25.16
CA PRO A 86 38.47 16.58 26.59
C PRO A 86 38.54 18.09 26.86
N SER A 87 37.38 18.73 26.98
CA SER A 87 37.28 20.11 27.48
C SER A 87 38.08 20.22 28.79
N PRO A 88 38.85 21.31 29.02
CA PRO A 88 39.98 21.33 29.94
C PRO A 88 39.50 21.31 31.39
N ALA A 89 39.25 20.12 31.93
CA ALA A 89 38.97 19.92 33.35
C ALA A 89 40.24 19.77 34.20
N ALA A 90 41.44 19.92 33.61
CA ALA A 90 42.69 19.81 34.36
C ALA A 90 43.82 20.62 33.71
N SER A 91 43.73 21.95 33.71
CA SER A 91 44.91 22.79 33.64
C SER A 91 45.32 23.15 35.09
N PRO A 92 46.50 22.74 35.57
CA PRO A 92 47.00 23.11 36.88
C PRO A 92 47.58 24.53 36.77
N GLY A 93 46.97 25.52 37.42
CA GLY A 93 47.54 26.86 37.34
C GLY A 93 46.75 27.93 38.08
N GLY A 94 47.33 28.36 39.21
CA GLY A 94 47.10 29.69 39.78
C GLY A 94 46.02 29.76 40.84
N ASN A 95 46.43 29.86 42.11
CA ASN A 95 46.24 31.05 42.95
C ASN A 95 46.61 30.68 44.40
N GLY A 96 47.90 30.81 44.70
CA GLY A 96 48.35 30.99 46.07
C GLY A 96 48.34 32.49 46.36
N ASP A 97 47.21 32.98 46.84
CA ASP A 97 47.09 34.30 47.48
C ASP A 97 46.43 34.07 48.84
N GLU A 98 47.28 33.87 49.85
CA GLU A 98 46.92 33.76 51.26
C GLU A 98 47.58 34.94 51.98
N GLN A 99 46.76 35.94 52.35
CA GLN A 99 47.09 36.99 53.33
C GLN A 99 45.80 37.53 53.94
#